data_AF-A0A965N869-F1
#
_entry.id   AF-A0A965N869-F1
#
_cell.length_a   1.000
_cell.length_b   1.000
_cell.length_c   1.000
_cell.angle_alpha   90.00
_cell.angle_beta   90.00
_cell.angle_gamma   90.00
#
_symmetry.space_group_name_H-M   'P 1'
#
loop_
_entity.id
_entity.type
_entity.pdbx_description
1 polymer ?
#
loop_
_entity_poly.entity_id
_entity_poly.type
_entity_poly.pdbx_seq_one_letter_code
_entity_poly.pdbx_strand_id
1 'polypeptide(L)'
;MMIKLPDDAPKTLGEAFARINSVTAPTITDLKVMVLVEAAGQTLYEKSAEGATDPRVKALLIENGHEEMKHARRAAEVVKLLTGEEFPAPDAADNPYLTGHIPVAALTPEGLRKTAESEFAGDKLYESWAAHIAHPAAAELLRANGREETDHGNRLLEAAALLEG
;
A
#
# COMPACT_ATOMS: atom_id res chain seq x y z
N MET A 1 17.91 4.77 8.38
CA MET A 1 18.32 6.12 7.91
C MET A 1 17.11 6.69 7.21
N MET A 2 16.56 7.79 7.71
CA MET A 2 15.29 8.32 7.21
C MET A 2 15.36 8.58 5.70
N ILE A 3 14.40 8.04 4.93
CA ILE A 3 14.35 8.26 3.49
C ILE A 3 13.98 9.72 3.23
N LYS A 4 14.78 10.41 2.42
CA LYS A 4 14.47 11.77 1.97
C LYS A 4 13.34 11.70 0.94
N LEU A 5 12.24 12.40 1.21
CA LEU A 5 11.18 12.59 0.21
C LEU A 5 11.75 13.27 -1.05
N PRO A 6 11.36 12.82 -2.26
CA PRO A 6 11.59 13.59 -3.48
C PRO A 6 11.04 15.01 -3.33
N ASP A 7 11.70 16.01 -3.94
CA ASP A 7 11.37 17.41 -3.71
C ASP A 7 9.92 17.73 -4.14
N ASP A 8 9.46 17.12 -5.23
CA ASP A 8 8.11 17.24 -5.79
C ASP A 8 7.10 16.23 -5.23
N ALA A 9 7.49 15.37 -4.26
CA ALA A 9 6.59 14.43 -3.63
C ALA A 9 5.61 15.12 -2.65
N PRO A 10 4.39 14.57 -2.50
CA PRO A 10 3.44 14.94 -1.45
C PRO A 10 4.09 14.97 -0.06
N LYS A 11 3.61 15.85 0.84
CA LYS A 11 4.22 16.05 2.16
C LYS A 11 3.51 15.28 3.27
N THR A 12 2.29 14.82 3.02
CA THR A 12 1.53 13.99 3.97
C THR A 12 1.09 12.67 3.33
N LEU A 13 0.79 11.68 4.18
CA LEU A 13 0.25 10.40 3.73
C LEU A 13 -1.08 10.56 2.97
N GLY A 14 -1.95 11.45 3.42
CA GLY A 14 -3.23 11.73 2.74
C GLY A 14 -3.04 12.34 1.34
N GLU A 15 -2.11 13.29 1.20
CA GLU A 15 -1.75 13.83 -0.11
C GLU A 15 -1.07 12.78 -1.02
N ALA A 16 -0.29 11.86 -0.44
CA ALA A 16 0.33 10.76 -1.17
C ALA A 16 -0.70 9.81 -1.76
N PHE A 17 -1.69 9.37 -0.95
CA PHE A 17 -2.82 8.57 -1.44
C PHE A 17 -3.62 9.32 -2.51
N ALA A 18 -3.92 10.60 -2.31
CA ALA A 18 -4.65 11.39 -3.29
C ALA A 18 -3.90 11.50 -4.63
N ARG A 19 -2.58 11.69 -4.59
CA ARG A 19 -1.73 11.73 -5.78
C ARG A 19 -1.73 10.39 -6.51
N ILE A 20 -1.42 9.29 -5.83
CA ILE A 20 -1.35 7.95 -6.43
C ILE A 20 -2.67 7.62 -7.16
N ASN A 21 -3.81 7.86 -6.52
CA ASN A 21 -5.13 7.58 -7.09
C ASN A 21 -5.50 8.48 -8.28
N SER A 22 -4.81 9.62 -8.46
CA SER A 22 -5.07 10.55 -9.58
C SER A 22 -4.21 10.29 -10.82
N VAL A 23 -3.12 9.54 -10.67
CA VAL A 23 -2.12 9.34 -11.72
C VAL A 23 -2.47 8.11 -12.57
N THR A 24 -2.58 8.29 -13.88
CA THR A 24 -2.77 7.20 -14.84
C THR A 24 -1.43 6.67 -15.38
N ALA A 25 -0.52 7.57 -15.74
CA ALA A 25 0.80 7.25 -16.25
C ALA A 25 1.86 7.71 -15.23
N PRO A 26 2.46 6.81 -14.44
CA PRO A 26 3.32 7.19 -13.33
C PRO A 26 4.68 7.72 -13.79
N THR A 27 5.13 8.79 -13.13
CA THR A 27 6.53 9.24 -13.16
C THR A 27 7.38 8.43 -12.17
N ILE A 28 8.70 8.60 -12.23
CA ILE A 28 9.61 8.01 -11.22
C ILE A 28 9.29 8.53 -9.81
N THR A 29 8.89 9.79 -9.65
CA THR A 29 8.46 10.30 -8.34
C THR A 29 7.21 9.56 -7.87
N ASP A 30 6.23 9.30 -8.73
CA ASP A 30 5.01 8.58 -8.34
C ASP A 30 5.31 7.14 -7.91
N LEU A 31 6.23 6.46 -8.58
CA LEU A 31 6.71 5.13 -8.18
C LEU A 31 7.45 5.17 -6.84
N LYS A 32 8.28 6.18 -6.57
CA LYS A 32 8.91 6.36 -5.26
C LYS A 32 7.88 6.65 -4.17
N VAL A 33 6.85 7.45 -4.47
CA VAL A 33 5.74 7.69 -3.54
C VAL A 33 4.97 6.39 -3.28
N MET A 34 4.75 5.56 -4.30
CA MET A 34 4.17 4.21 -4.14
C MET A 34 4.97 3.37 -3.15
N VAL A 35 6.30 3.27 -3.32
CA VAL A 35 7.17 2.55 -2.36
C VAL A 35 6.94 2.98 -0.92
N LEU A 36 6.83 4.28 -0.67
CA LEU A 36 6.65 4.82 0.68
C LEU A 36 5.23 4.58 1.23
N VAL A 37 4.21 4.67 0.39
CA VAL A 37 2.81 4.44 0.79
C VAL A 37 2.56 2.97 1.09
N GLU A 38 3.05 2.07 0.24
CA GLU A 38 2.98 0.63 0.48
C GLU A 38 3.72 0.23 1.76
N ALA A 39 4.93 0.77 1.98
CA ALA A 39 5.67 0.52 3.21
C ALA A 39 4.93 1.07 4.45
N ALA A 40 4.20 2.18 4.30
CA ALA A 40 3.35 2.71 5.37
C ALA A 40 2.13 1.80 5.62
N GLY A 41 1.61 1.14 4.58
CA GLY A 41 0.49 0.19 4.63
C GLY A 41 0.66 -0.86 5.72
N GLN A 42 1.87 -1.43 5.85
CA GLN A 42 2.18 -2.36 6.95
C GLN A 42 1.82 -1.78 8.32
N THR A 43 2.28 -0.56 8.60
CA THR A 43 2.01 0.09 9.90
C THR A 43 0.53 0.45 10.06
N LEU A 44 -0.16 0.87 8.99
CA LEU A 44 -1.60 1.18 9.03
C LEU A 44 -2.42 -0.07 9.42
N TYR A 45 -2.10 -1.21 8.82
CA TYR A 45 -2.72 -2.48 9.12
C TYR A 45 -2.42 -2.97 10.52
N GLU A 46 -1.14 -2.94 10.93
CA GLU A 46 -0.72 -3.31 12.28
C GLU A 46 -1.39 -2.45 13.36
N LYS A 47 -1.47 -1.13 13.14
CA LYS A 47 -2.16 -0.20 14.05
C LYS A 47 -3.67 -0.44 14.10
N SER A 48 -4.28 -0.78 12.98
CA SER A 48 -5.69 -1.18 12.95
C SER A 48 -5.89 -2.48 13.72
N ALA A 49 -5.00 -3.45 13.57
CA ALA A 49 -5.05 -4.73 14.27
C ALA A 49 -4.91 -4.61 15.81
N GLU A 50 -4.30 -3.55 16.34
CA GLU A 50 -4.23 -3.28 17.78
C GLU A 50 -5.64 -3.08 18.41
N GLY A 51 -6.61 -2.57 17.64
CA GLY A 51 -7.98 -2.38 18.10
C GLY A 51 -8.87 -3.62 17.98
N ALA A 52 -8.42 -4.70 17.33
CA ALA A 52 -9.22 -5.88 17.08
C ALA A 52 -9.30 -6.78 18.33
N THR A 53 -10.51 -7.08 18.78
CA THR A 53 -10.76 -7.97 19.92
C THR A 53 -10.81 -9.45 19.51
N ASP A 54 -11.24 -9.76 18.27
CA ASP A 54 -11.20 -11.12 17.73
C ASP A 54 -9.78 -11.41 17.19
N PRO A 55 -9.09 -12.46 17.70
CA PRO A 55 -7.75 -12.80 17.25
C PRO A 55 -7.67 -13.21 15.77
N ARG A 56 -8.76 -13.68 15.17
CA ARG A 56 -8.83 -14.02 13.75
C ARG A 56 -8.84 -12.77 12.89
N VAL A 57 -9.64 -11.76 13.26
CA VAL A 57 -9.65 -10.44 12.60
C VAL A 57 -8.26 -9.82 12.69
N LYS A 58 -7.64 -9.88 13.88
CA LYS A 58 -6.27 -9.39 14.08
C LYS A 58 -5.28 -10.07 13.13
N ALA A 59 -5.33 -11.39 13.01
CA ALA A 59 -4.42 -12.14 12.14
C ALA A 59 -4.58 -11.76 10.66
N LEU A 60 -5.83 -11.58 10.18
CA LEU A 60 -6.10 -11.16 8.81
C LEU A 60 -5.50 -9.79 8.49
N LEU A 61 -5.67 -8.81 9.39
CA LEU A 61 -5.11 -7.47 9.20
C LEU A 61 -3.58 -7.46 9.21
N ILE A 62 -2.96 -8.22 10.12
CA ILE A 62 -1.49 -8.35 10.17
C ILE A 62 -0.96 -8.99 8.88
N GLU A 63 -1.67 -9.99 8.33
CA GLU A 63 -1.26 -10.61 7.08
C GLU A 63 -1.27 -9.60 5.93
N ASN A 64 -2.35 -8.83 5.75
CA ASN A 64 -2.37 -7.76 4.75
C ASN A 64 -1.18 -6.80 4.95
N GLY A 65 -0.91 -6.35 6.18
CA GLY A 65 0.22 -5.49 6.46
C GLY A 65 1.59 -6.06 6.04
N HIS A 66 1.81 -7.37 6.23
CA HIS A 66 3.03 -8.02 5.76
C HIS A 66 3.12 -8.06 4.22
N GLU A 67 1.99 -8.22 3.55
CA GLU A 67 1.90 -8.23 2.09
C GLU A 67 2.10 -6.83 1.49
N GLU A 68 1.64 -5.75 2.14
CA GLU A 68 1.97 -4.38 1.72
C GLU A 68 3.48 -4.11 1.73
N MET A 69 4.21 -4.69 2.68
CA MET A 69 5.67 -4.59 2.67
C MET A 69 6.30 -5.38 1.50
N LYS A 70 5.65 -6.46 1.01
CA LYS A 70 6.05 -7.11 -0.24
C LYS A 70 5.78 -6.18 -1.43
N HIS A 71 4.64 -5.49 -1.44
CA HIS A 71 4.29 -4.51 -2.49
C HIS A 71 5.32 -3.40 -2.58
N ALA A 72 5.68 -2.82 -1.43
CA ALA A 72 6.70 -1.77 -1.34
C ALA A 72 8.05 -2.20 -1.92
N ARG A 73 8.48 -3.44 -1.62
CA ARG A 73 9.73 -4.01 -2.14
C ARG A 73 9.68 -4.25 -3.64
N ARG A 74 8.54 -4.70 -4.19
CA ARG A 74 8.37 -4.84 -5.65
C ARG A 74 8.36 -3.47 -6.33
N ALA A 75 7.70 -2.47 -5.76
CA ALA A 75 7.72 -1.10 -6.27
C ALA A 75 9.14 -0.50 -6.23
N ALA A 76 9.95 -0.82 -5.21
CA ALA A 76 11.35 -0.40 -5.13
C ALA A 76 12.19 -1.04 -6.25
N GLU A 77 11.97 -2.33 -6.53
CA GLU A 77 12.61 -3.03 -7.65
C GLU A 77 12.18 -2.42 -9.00
N VAL A 78 10.91 -2.01 -9.14
CA VAL A 78 10.44 -1.26 -10.33
C VAL A 78 11.24 0.03 -10.52
N VAL A 79 11.45 0.82 -9.46
CA VAL A 79 12.28 2.04 -9.54
C VAL A 79 13.69 1.69 -10.03
N LYS A 80 14.32 0.68 -9.42
CA LYS A 80 15.66 0.23 -9.79
C LYS A 80 15.76 -0.24 -11.24
N LEU A 81 14.81 -1.03 -11.73
CA LEU A 81 14.78 -1.51 -13.11
C LEU A 81 14.68 -0.36 -14.12
N LEU A 82 13.94 0.71 -13.78
CA LEU A 82 13.70 1.83 -14.68
C LEU A 82 14.82 2.87 -14.67
N THR A 83 15.54 3.03 -13.55
CA THR A 83 16.49 4.14 -13.36
C THR A 83 17.92 3.69 -13.05
N GLY A 84 18.11 2.46 -12.58
CA GLY A 84 19.35 1.98 -11.97
C GLY A 84 19.62 2.50 -10.55
N GLU A 85 18.73 3.32 -10.00
CA GLU A 85 18.84 3.91 -8.66
C GLU A 85 18.25 2.97 -7.60
N GLU A 86 18.96 2.83 -6.47
CA GLU A 86 18.41 2.17 -5.27
C GLU A 86 17.47 3.12 -4.52
N PHE A 87 16.22 2.72 -4.34
CA PHE A 87 15.23 3.41 -3.50
C PHE A 87 14.46 2.37 -2.68
N PRO A 88 15.07 1.82 -1.60
CA PRO A 88 14.50 0.69 -0.88
C PRO A 88 13.24 1.09 -0.11
N ALA A 89 12.33 0.13 0.05
CA ALA A 89 11.20 0.25 0.96
C ALA A 89 11.71 0.50 2.39
N PRO A 90 11.31 1.60 3.06
CA PRO A 90 11.78 1.91 4.40
C PRO A 90 11.06 1.10 5.46
N ASP A 91 11.74 0.86 6.58
CA ASP A 91 11.07 0.49 7.82
C ASP A 91 10.22 1.67 8.34
N ALA A 92 9.25 1.38 9.22
CA ALA A 92 8.30 2.37 9.73
C ALA A 92 8.99 3.61 10.34
N ALA A 93 10.08 3.41 11.08
CA ALA A 93 10.84 4.48 11.75
C ALA A 93 11.56 5.43 10.77
N ASP A 94 11.81 4.95 9.54
CA ASP A 94 12.51 5.70 8.49
C ASP A 94 11.54 6.23 7.41
N ASN A 95 10.24 5.91 7.51
CA ASN A 95 9.23 6.32 6.54
C ASN A 95 8.73 7.75 6.83
N PRO A 96 8.94 8.72 5.92
CA PRO A 96 8.56 10.11 6.13
C PRO A 96 7.05 10.35 6.20
N TYR A 97 6.22 9.41 5.73
CA TYR A 97 4.75 9.53 5.81
C TYR A 97 4.14 9.05 7.12
N LEU A 98 4.93 8.40 7.97
CA LEU A 98 4.50 7.94 9.30
C LEU A 98 4.85 8.94 10.42
N THR A 99 5.14 10.19 10.08
CA THR A 99 5.30 11.26 11.07
C THR A 99 3.93 11.77 11.53
N GLY A 100 3.69 11.81 12.85
CA GLY A 100 2.49 12.41 13.42
C GLY A 100 1.35 11.41 13.66
N HIS A 101 0.10 11.84 13.47
CA HIS A 101 -1.06 10.97 13.67
C HIS A 101 -1.19 9.96 12.53
N ILE A 102 -1.15 8.68 12.88
CA ILE A 102 -1.35 7.58 11.94
C ILE A 102 -2.85 7.29 11.86
N PRO A 103 -3.47 7.40 10.67
CA PRO A 103 -4.88 7.08 10.52
C PRO A 103 -5.11 5.60 10.75
N VAL A 104 -6.18 5.26 11.48
CA VAL A 104 -6.56 3.88 11.77
C VAL A 104 -7.93 3.63 11.15
N ALA A 105 -8.08 2.51 10.45
CA ALA A 105 -9.36 2.14 9.88
C ALA A 105 -10.39 1.90 10.99
N ALA A 106 -11.64 2.29 10.76
CA ALA A 106 -12.72 1.95 11.68
C ALA A 106 -12.93 0.43 11.67
N LEU A 107 -12.69 -0.23 12.80
CA LEU A 107 -12.96 -1.66 12.98
C LEU A 107 -14.45 -1.93 13.20
N THR A 108 -15.23 -1.66 12.16
CA THR A 108 -16.63 -2.05 12.04
C THR A 108 -16.80 -2.84 10.74
N PRO A 109 -17.84 -3.68 10.60
CA PRO A 109 -18.09 -4.39 9.35
C PRO A 109 -18.19 -3.46 8.13
N GLU A 110 -18.86 -2.31 8.28
CA GLU A 110 -18.95 -1.29 7.24
C GLU A 110 -17.59 -0.66 6.92
N GLY A 111 -16.80 -0.32 7.94
CA GLY A 111 -15.45 0.23 7.77
C GLY A 111 -14.52 -0.71 7.01
N LEU A 112 -14.53 -1.99 7.37
CA LEU A 112 -13.73 -3.03 6.70
C LEU A 112 -14.16 -3.26 5.25
N ARG A 113 -15.47 -3.26 4.96
CA ARG A 113 -15.98 -3.34 3.58
C ARG A 113 -15.53 -2.14 2.74
N LYS A 114 -15.55 -0.94 3.31
CA LYS A 114 -15.06 0.26 2.63
C LYS A 114 -13.55 0.21 2.36
N THR A 115 -12.76 -0.33 3.31
CA THR A 115 -11.34 -0.58 3.06
C THR A 115 -11.18 -1.62 1.95
N ALA A 116 -11.98 -2.69 1.93
CA ALA A 116 -11.92 -3.72 0.89
C ALA A 116 -12.18 -3.14 -0.52
N GLU A 117 -13.14 -2.20 -0.65
CA GLU A 117 -13.38 -1.48 -1.90
C GLU A 117 -12.14 -0.71 -2.38
N SER A 118 -11.34 -0.19 -1.45
CA SER A 118 -10.08 0.50 -1.77
C SER A 118 -9.02 -0.49 -2.25
N GLU A 119 -8.91 -1.68 -1.64
CA GLU A 119 -8.00 -2.73 -2.13
C GLU A 119 -8.37 -3.24 -3.52
N PHE A 120 -9.66 -3.45 -3.79
CA PHE A 120 -10.11 -3.81 -5.15
C PHE A 120 -9.88 -2.69 -6.17
N ALA A 121 -9.79 -1.43 -5.73
CA ALA A 121 -9.38 -0.33 -6.59
C ALA A 121 -7.85 -0.34 -6.82
N GLY A 122 -7.06 -0.84 -5.86
CA GLY A 122 -5.62 -1.07 -5.96
C GLY A 122 -5.25 -1.97 -7.14
N ASP A 123 -5.95 -3.10 -7.35
CA ASP A 123 -5.75 -3.98 -8.51
C ASP A 123 -5.81 -3.20 -9.85
N LYS A 124 -6.89 -2.43 -10.02
CA LYS A 124 -7.10 -1.62 -11.22
C LYS A 124 -6.05 -0.52 -11.38
N LEU A 125 -5.63 0.08 -10.27
CA LEU A 125 -4.59 1.10 -10.27
C LEU A 125 -3.26 0.51 -10.74
N TYR A 126 -2.86 -0.63 -10.19
CA TYR A 126 -1.65 -1.33 -10.55
C TYR A 126 -1.65 -1.77 -12.03
N GLU A 127 -2.75 -2.31 -12.54
CA GLU A 127 -2.85 -2.64 -13.96
C GLU A 127 -2.75 -1.39 -14.85
N SER A 128 -3.42 -0.30 -14.46
CA SER A 128 -3.36 0.99 -15.17
C SER A 128 -1.92 1.51 -15.25
N TRP A 129 -1.18 1.48 -14.15
CA TRP A 129 0.23 1.90 -14.13
C TRP A 129 1.10 0.95 -14.96
N ALA A 130 0.93 -0.36 -14.81
CA ALA A 130 1.67 -1.37 -15.57
C ALA A 130 1.50 -1.20 -17.09
N ALA A 131 0.31 -0.82 -17.56
CA ALA A 131 0.03 -0.56 -18.97
C ALA A 131 0.84 0.62 -19.55
N HIS A 132 1.34 1.53 -18.70
CA HIS A 132 2.15 2.68 -19.11
C HIS A 132 3.65 2.47 -18.91
N ILE A 133 4.09 1.32 -18.40
CA ILE A 133 5.50 0.99 -18.22
C ILE A 133 5.99 0.12 -19.38
N ALA A 134 6.94 0.64 -20.17
CA ALA A 134 7.52 -0.07 -21.31
C ALA A 134 8.43 -1.25 -20.91
N HIS A 135 9.02 -1.22 -19.70
CA HIS A 135 9.91 -2.27 -19.24
C HIS A 135 9.11 -3.49 -18.75
N PRO A 136 9.16 -4.64 -19.45
CA PRO A 136 8.20 -5.74 -19.23
C PRO A 136 8.29 -6.35 -17.83
N ALA A 137 9.50 -6.51 -17.29
CA ALA A 137 9.64 -7.04 -15.93
C ALA A 137 9.14 -6.06 -14.85
N ALA A 138 9.23 -4.76 -15.11
CA ALA A 138 8.74 -3.75 -14.18
C ALA A 138 7.20 -3.70 -14.19
N ALA A 139 6.60 -3.78 -15.38
CA ALA A 139 5.15 -3.90 -15.52
C ALA A 139 4.61 -5.17 -14.84
N GLU A 140 5.29 -6.32 -14.95
CA GLU A 140 4.84 -7.54 -14.29
C GLU A 140 4.91 -7.47 -12.76
N LEU A 141 5.91 -6.79 -12.20
CA LEU A 141 5.97 -6.56 -10.74
C LEU A 141 4.78 -5.74 -10.24
N LEU A 142 4.37 -4.70 -10.98
CA LEU A 142 3.18 -3.92 -10.66
C LEU A 142 1.90 -4.77 -10.75
N ARG A 143 1.76 -5.59 -11.80
CA ARG A 143 0.62 -6.53 -11.91
C ARG A 143 0.60 -7.56 -10.79
N ALA A 144 1.76 -7.99 -10.31
CA ALA A 144 1.84 -8.90 -9.17
C ALA A 144 1.27 -8.27 -7.89
N ASN A 145 1.57 -7.01 -7.62
CA ASN A 145 0.94 -6.28 -6.51
C ASN A 145 -0.58 -6.22 -6.71
N GLY A 146 -1.04 -5.79 -7.89
CA GLY A 146 -2.49 -5.68 -8.16
C GLY A 146 -3.29 -6.97 -7.92
N ARG A 147 -2.72 -8.14 -8.27
CA ARG A 147 -3.35 -9.43 -7.98
C ARG A 147 -3.46 -9.70 -6.47
N GLU A 148 -2.45 -9.34 -5.70
CA GLU A 148 -2.43 -9.52 -4.23
C GLU A 148 -3.40 -8.55 -3.54
N GLU A 149 -3.65 -7.35 -4.09
CA GLU A 149 -4.68 -6.43 -3.55
C GLU A 149 -6.09 -7.02 -3.56
N THR A 150 -6.41 -7.87 -4.54
CA THR A 150 -7.69 -8.58 -4.53
C THR A 150 -7.79 -9.53 -3.33
N ASP A 151 -6.70 -10.18 -2.95
CA ASP A 151 -6.65 -11.04 -1.77
C ASP A 151 -6.76 -10.20 -0.48
N HIS A 152 -6.16 -9.00 -0.44
CA HIS A 152 -6.31 -8.06 0.68
C HIS A 152 -7.77 -7.68 0.92
N GLY A 153 -8.48 -7.31 -0.15
CA GLY A 153 -9.91 -7.00 -0.09
C GLY A 153 -10.74 -8.18 0.39
N ASN A 154 -10.44 -9.40 -0.09
CA ASN A 154 -11.13 -10.61 0.36
C ASN A 154 -10.91 -10.89 1.86
N ARG A 155 -9.69 -10.71 2.38
CA ARG A 155 -9.42 -10.86 3.84
C ARG A 155 -10.15 -9.81 4.67
N LEU A 156 -10.31 -8.60 4.17
CA LEU A 156 -11.10 -7.56 4.83
C LEU A 156 -12.60 -7.90 4.85
N LEU A 157 -13.14 -8.48 3.78
CA LEU A 157 -14.53 -8.98 3.77
C LEU A 157 -14.72 -10.13 4.74
N GLU A 158 -13.74 -11.05 4.85
CA GLU A 158 -13.75 -12.11 5.86
C GLU A 158 -13.73 -11.52 7.27
N ALA A 159 -12.84 -10.56 7.54
CA ALA A 159 -12.79 -9.86 8.82
C ALA A 159 -14.12 -9.17 9.16
N ALA A 160 -14.79 -8.54 8.18
CA ALA A 160 -16.10 -7.93 8.37
C ALA A 160 -17.16 -8.96 8.77
N ALA A 161 -17.18 -10.12 8.11
CA ALA A 161 -18.12 -11.20 8.45
C ALA A 161 -17.88 -11.75 9.87
N LEU A 162 -16.61 -11.89 10.29
CA LEU A 162 -16.27 -12.33 11.64
C LEU A 162 -16.78 -11.38 12.74
N LEU A 163 -16.89 -10.08 12.46
CA LEU A 163 -17.43 -9.09 13.39
C LEU A 163 -18.96 -9.14 13.49
N GLU A 164 -19.65 -9.76 12.52
CA GLU A 164 -21.12 -9.84 12.49
C GLU A 164 -21.68 -11.10 13.18
N GLY A 165 -20.87 -12.16 13.31
CA GLY A 165 -21.24 -13.41 14.00
C GLY A 165 -21.48 -14.58 13.05
#